data_AF-A0A449I2A0-F1
#
_entry.id   AF-A0A449I2A0-F1
#
_cell.length_a   1.000
_cell.length_b   1.000
_cell.length_c   1.000
_cell.angle_alpha   90.00
_cell.angle_beta   90.00
_cell.angle_gamma   90.00
#
_symmetry.space_group_name_H-M   'P 1'
#
loop_
_entity.id
_entity.type
_entity.pdbx_description
1 polymer ?
#
loop_
_entity_poly.entity_id
_entity_poly.type
_entity_poly.pdbx_seq_one_letter_code
_entity_poly.pdbx_strand_id
1 'polypeptide(L)'
;MKRLLEDDKELKKKIGQGVDFLVCPHHGLRSSFSVELFDAMKDGKTKKLNIVSEKSATDDKRKVDSRYSSTDYCEGDNNLSTENNIVCQRKTSQGHIFIDDDGTVTIENDIKKIIDKF
;
A
#
# COMPACT_ATOMS: atom_id res chain seq x y z
N MET A 1 0.94 -17.03 0.92
CA MET A 1 1.17 -16.38 -0.38
C MET A 1 1.76 -17.33 -1.40
N LYS A 2 2.93 -17.95 -1.14
CA LYS A 2 3.60 -18.88 -2.06
C LYS A 2 2.65 -19.88 -2.77
N ARG A 3 1.93 -20.70 -1.99
CA ARG A 3 0.97 -21.67 -2.53
C ARG A 3 -0.12 -21.02 -3.39
N LEU A 4 -0.66 -19.87 -2.98
CA LEU A 4 -1.66 -19.15 -3.76
C LEU A 4 -1.13 -18.72 -5.13
N LEU A 5 0.12 -18.24 -5.20
CA LEU A 5 0.75 -17.84 -6.46
C LEU A 5 1.19 -19.04 -7.33
N GLU A 6 1.39 -20.21 -6.72
CA GLU A 6 1.66 -21.47 -7.42
C GLU A 6 0.37 -22.04 -8.03
N ASP A 7 -0.73 -21.99 -7.28
CA ASP A 7 -2.04 -22.52 -7.66
C ASP A 7 -2.77 -21.58 -8.65
N ASP A 8 -2.60 -20.25 -8.52
CA ASP A 8 -3.22 -19.23 -9.38
C ASP A 8 -2.19 -18.50 -10.25
N LYS A 9 -1.98 -19.07 -11.46
CA LYS A 9 -1.05 -18.52 -12.45
C LYS A 9 -1.50 -17.17 -13.03
N GLU A 10 -2.81 -16.92 -13.08
CA GLU A 10 -3.33 -15.66 -13.61
C GLU A 10 -3.08 -14.52 -12.63
N LEU A 11 -3.34 -14.76 -11.34
CA LEU A 11 -2.99 -13.82 -10.27
C LEU A 11 -1.49 -13.52 -10.28
N LYS A 12 -0.64 -14.56 -10.34
CA LYS A 12 0.82 -14.37 -10.40
C LYS A 12 1.23 -13.53 -11.62
N LYS A 13 0.64 -13.79 -12.78
CA LYS A 13 0.89 -13.01 -14.00
C LYS A 13 0.47 -11.54 -13.82
N LYS A 14 -0.71 -11.27 -13.27
CA LYS A 14 -1.22 -9.91 -13.03
C LYS A 14 -0.35 -9.14 -12.03
N ILE A 15 0.05 -9.77 -10.92
CA ILE A 15 0.96 -9.17 -9.94
C ILE A 15 2.32 -8.84 -10.57
N GLY A 16 2.85 -9.74 -11.42
CA GLY A 16 4.10 -9.53 -12.13
C GLY A 16 4.08 -8.43 -13.19
N GLN A 17 2.90 -7.95 -13.60
CA GLN A 17 2.77 -6.76 -14.45
C GLN A 17 2.97 -5.45 -13.67
N GLY A 18 2.88 -5.51 -12.34
CA GLY A 18 3.04 -4.37 -11.43
C GLY A 18 1.82 -4.17 -10.55
N VAL A 19 2.04 -3.56 -9.38
CA VAL A 19 0.99 -3.19 -8.45
C VAL A 19 1.19 -1.73 -8.05
N ASP A 20 0.28 -0.85 -8.46
CA ASP A 20 0.37 0.57 -8.12
C ASP A 20 0.10 0.82 -6.64
N PHE A 21 -1.01 0.24 -6.16
CA PHE A 21 -1.48 0.42 -4.80
C PHE A 21 -1.65 -0.93 -4.12
N LEU A 22 -1.10 -1.06 -2.90
CA LEU A 22 -1.32 -2.24 -2.07
C LEU A 22 -2.06 -1.84 -0.81
N VAL A 23 -3.26 -2.40 -0.62
CA VAL A 23 -3.88 -2.41 0.70
C VAL A 23 -3.19 -3.49 1.53
N CYS A 24 -2.39 -3.06 2.49
CA CYS A 24 -1.53 -3.93 3.28
C CYS A 24 -2.34 -4.99 4.04
N PRO A 25 -1.98 -6.29 3.92
CA PRO A 25 -2.62 -7.35 4.66
C PRO A 25 -2.61 -7.08 6.18
N HIS A 26 -3.68 -7.43 6.87
CA HIS A 26 -3.77 -7.44 8.35
C HIS A 26 -3.22 -6.17 9.02
N HIS A 27 -3.57 -4.98 8.51
CA HIS A 27 -3.11 -3.68 9.02
C HIS A 27 -1.59 -3.47 8.95
N GLY A 28 -0.91 -4.12 8.01
CA GLY A 28 0.52 -3.95 7.76
C GLY A 28 1.42 -4.49 8.87
N LEU A 29 0.95 -5.45 9.67
CA LEU A 29 1.76 -6.05 10.73
C LEU A 29 2.95 -6.84 10.17
N ARG A 30 4.03 -6.96 10.94
CA ARG A 30 5.22 -7.75 10.55
C ARG A 30 4.93 -9.19 10.14
N SER A 31 4.02 -9.84 10.86
CA SER A 31 3.60 -11.23 10.55
C SER A 31 2.82 -11.36 9.24
N SER A 32 2.35 -10.24 8.68
CA SER A 32 1.56 -10.20 7.45
C SER A 32 2.38 -9.80 6.22
N PHE A 33 3.62 -9.34 6.42
CA PHE A 33 4.50 -9.01 5.32
C PHE A 33 4.95 -10.30 4.62
N SER A 34 4.61 -10.42 3.33
CA SER A 34 4.97 -11.58 2.52
C SER A 34 6.06 -11.20 1.54
N VAL A 35 7.26 -11.73 1.76
CA VAL A 35 8.37 -11.59 0.80
C VAL A 35 7.98 -12.20 -0.53
N GLU A 36 7.25 -13.32 -0.53
CA GLU A 36 6.81 -13.99 -1.75
C GLU A 36 5.81 -13.18 -2.58
N LEU A 37 5.04 -12.29 -1.95
CA LEU A 37 4.17 -11.36 -2.67
C LEU A 37 5.02 -10.34 -3.43
N PHE A 38 5.96 -9.70 -2.73
CA PHE A 38 6.83 -8.68 -3.32
C PHE A 38 7.76 -9.27 -4.37
N ASP A 39 8.36 -10.43 -4.13
CA ASP A 39 9.20 -11.14 -5.12
C ASP A 39 8.44 -11.46 -6.43
N ALA A 40 7.11 -11.59 -6.36
CA ALA A 40 6.28 -11.81 -7.54
C ALA A 40 5.85 -10.51 -8.23
N MET A 41 5.96 -9.36 -7.56
CA MET A 41 5.71 -8.05 -8.15
C MET A 41 6.85 -7.64 -9.08
N LYS A 42 6.51 -6.80 -10.06
CA LYS A 42 7.53 -6.15 -10.89
C LYS A 42 8.53 -5.41 -9.98
N ASP A 43 9.82 -5.66 -10.20
CA ASP A 43 10.94 -5.06 -9.48
C ASP A 43 10.95 -5.26 -7.95
N GLY A 44 10.13 -6.18 -7.42
CA GLY A 44 10.04 -6.43 -5.98
C GLY A 44 9.21 -5.40 -5.20
N LYS A 45 8.48 -4.51 -5.89
CA LYS A 45 7.92 -3.28 -5.30
C LYS A 45 6.49 -2.99 -5.72
N THR A 46 5.80 -2.23 -4.89
CA THR A 46 4.67 -1.43 -5.38
C THR A 46 5.17 -0.17 -6.05
N LYS A 47 4.41 0.33 -7.03
CA LYS A 47 4.82 1.54 -7.77
C LYS A 47 4.47 2.81 -7.00
N LYS A 48 3.23 2.97 -6.56
CA LYS A 48 2.73 4.24 -6.01
C LYS A 48 2.72 4.28 -4.50
N LEU A 49 1.90 3.46 -3.83
CA LEU A 49 1.67 3.63 -2.39
C LEU A 49 1.16 2.36 -1.69
N ASN A 50 1.67 2.11 -0.48
CA ASN A 50 1.17 1.09 0.43
C ASN A 50 0.17 1.70 1.43
N ILE A 51 -1.05 1.19 1.45
CA ILE A 51 -2.17 1.69 2.25
C ILE A 51 -2.39 0.77 3.44
N VAL A 52 -2.25 1.32 4.64
CA VAL A 52 -2.41 0.57 5.89
C VAL A 52 -3.74 0.95 6.54
N SER A 53 -4.67 0.01 6.59
CA SER A 53 -5.91 0.18 7.34
C SER A 53 -5.62 0.40 8.82
N GLU A 54 -6.23 1.42 9.40
CA GLU A 54 -6.20 1.68 10.84
C GLU A 54 -6.65 0.46 11.65
N LYS A 55 -6.10 0.34 12.85
CA LYS A 55 -6.54 -0.60 13.86
C LYS A 55 -6.76 0.19 15.14
N SER A 56 -7.95 0.06 15.74
CA SER A 56 -8.22 0.62 17.06
C SER A 56 -7.20 0.05 18.07
N ALA A 57 -6.30 0.90 18.56
CA ALA A 57 -5.19 0.47 19.41
C ALA A 57 -5.54 0.61 20.89
N THR A 58 -5.60 -0.51 21.59
CA THR A 58 -5.47 -0.58 23.06
C THR A 58 -4.14 -1.21 23.49
N ASP A 59 -3.27 -1.62 22.56
CA ASP A 59 -2.04 -2.33 22.90
C ASP A 59 -0.89 -1.98 21.93
N ASP A 60 0.24 -1.55 22.49
CA ASP A 60 1.42 -0.97 21.82
C ASP A 60 2.20 -1.97 20.93
N LYS A 61 1.85 -3.26 21.02
CA LYS A 61 2.63 -4.39 20.45
C LYS A 61 2.44 -4.63 18.95
N ARG A 62 1.76 -3.73 18.23
CA ARG A 62 1.30 -3.96 16.84
C ARG A 62 1.74 -2.85 15.89
N LYS A 63 3.05 -2.57 15.90
CA LYS A 63 3.67 -1.63 14.96
C LYS A 63 3.57 -2.16 13.52
N VAL A 64 3.26 -1.25 12.61
CA VAL A 64 3.34 -1.49 11.17
C VAL A 64 4.77 -1.88 10.82
N ASP A 65 4.93 -2.87 9.95
CA ASP A 65 6.24 -3.28 9.45
C ASP A 65 6.84 -2.14 8.62
N SER A 66 8.05 -1.70 8.99
CA SER A 66 8.72 -0.57 8.35
C SER A 66 9.05 -0.83 6.88
N ARG A 67 9.05 -2.09 6.42
CA ARG A 67 9.23 -2.43 5.01
C ARG A 67 8.14 -1.84 4.14
N TYR A 68 6.91 -1.72 4.64
CA TYR A 68 5.82 -1.07 3.87
C TYR A 68 6.08 0.42 3.63
N SER A 69 6.92 1.07 4.43
CA SER A 69 7.33 2.46 4.26
C SER A 69 8.73 2.64 3.65
N SER A 70 9.37 1.55 3.19
CA SER A 70 10.72 1.60 2.62
C SER A 70 10.69 1.75 1.10
N THR A 71 11.71 2.40 0.55
CA THR A 71 11.98 2.43 -0.89
C THR A 71 12.48 1.09 -1.43
N ASP A 72 12.81 0.13 -0.56
CA ASP A 72 13.15 -1.25 -0.94
C ASP A 72 11.94 -2.02 -1.48
N TYR A 73 10.72 -1.63 -1.07
CA TYR A 73 9.47 -2.36 -1.38
C TYR A 73 8.38 -1.46 -1.99
N CYS A 74 8.68 -0.19 -2.24
CA CYS A 74 7.77 0.76 -2.89
C CYS A 74 8.58 1.84 -3.60
N GLU A 75 8.24 2.21 -4.82
CA GLU A 75 8.93 3.29 -5.53
C GLU A 75 8.48 4.67 -5.02
N GLY A 76 7.27 4.78 -4.50
CA GLY A 76 6.71 6.05 -4.04
C GLY A 76 6.42 7.02 -5.19
N ASP A 77 6.15 6.51 -6.40
CA ASP A 77 5.82 7.30 -7.60
C ASP A 77 4.38 7.84 -7.51
N ASN A 78 4.20 8.82 -6.63
CA ASN A 78 2.92 9.47 -6.37
C ASN A 78 3.11 10.95 -6.03
N ASN A 79 2.02 11.71 -6.14
CA ASN A 79 1.99 13.16 -5.93
C ASN A 79 2.15 13.60 -4.45
N LEU A 80 2.23 12.67 -3.50
CA LEU A 80 2.57 12.99 -2.11
C LEU A 80 4.09 13.00 -1.88
N SER A 81 4.85 12.37 -2.77
CA SER A 81 6.31 12.34 -2.73
C SER A 81 6.90 13.64 -3.28
N THR A 82 8.06 14.02 -2.75
CA THR A 82 8.91 15.08 -3.28
C THR A 82 10.33 14.54 -3.48
N GLU A 83 11.20 15.28 -4.16
CA GLU A 83 12.61 14.89 -4.37
C GLU A 83 13.34 14.54 -3.07
N ASN A 84 12.97 15.20 -1.96
CA ASN A 84 13.60 15.01 -0.66
C ASN A 84 12.80 14.13 0.31
N ASN A 85 11.60 13.69 -0.08
CA ASN A 85 10.71 12.92 0.79
C ASN A 85 9.84 11.96 -0.02
N ILE A 86 10.28 10.71 -0.12
CA ILE A 86 9.53 9.65 -0.79
C ILE A 86 8.48 9.08 0.16
N VAL A 87 7.21 9.13 -0.25
CA VAL A 87 6.07 8.65 0.53
C VAL A 87 5.65 7.28 0.02
N CYS A 88 6.16 6.23 0.69
CA CYS A 88 5.84 4.84 0.35
C CYS A 88 4.57 4.31 1.03
N GLN A 89 4.11 4.95 2.11
CA GLN A 89 3.07 4.41 3.00
C GLN A 89 2.12 5.49 3.53
N ARG A 90 0.81 5.21 3.57
CA ARG A 90 -0.19 6.01 4.29
C ARG A 90 -1.16 5.17 5.09
N LYS A 91 -1.51 5.65 6.29
CA LYS A 91 -2.50 5.01 7.15
C LYS A 91 -3.85 5.66 6.93
N THR A 92 -4.94 4.90 6.97
CA THR A 92 -6.30 5.47 6.91
C THR A 92 -6.63 6.34 8.14
N SER A 93 -5.84 6.25 9.21
CA SER A 93 -5.93 7.12 10.38
C SER A 93 -5.38 8.54 10.14
N GLN A 94 -4.69 8.77 9.01
CA GLN A 94 -4.10 10.06 8.64
C GLN A 94 -4.98 10.86 7.69
N GLY A 95 -6.24 10.45 7.55
CA GLY A 95 -7.22 11.03 6.64
C GLY A 95 -7.80 9.98 5.68
N HIS A 96 -8.90 10.35 5.04
CA HIS A 96 -9.52 9.57 3.99
C HIS A 96 -8.68 9.66 2.71
N ILE A 97 -8.36 8.51 2.15
CA ILE A 97 -7.52 8.38 0.96
C ILE A 97 -8.45 8.27 -0.25
N PHE A 98 -8.36 9.23 -1.17
CA PHE A 98 -9.02 9.19 -2.46
C PHE A 98 -7.96 9.00 -3.55
N ILE A 99 -8.19 8.04 -4.45
CA ILE A 99 -7.33 7.75 -5.59
C ILE A 99 -8.18 7.95 -6.84
N ASP A 100 -7.79 8.92 -7.67
CA ASP A 100 -8.48 9.25 -8.91
C ASP A 100 -8.12 8.26 -10.04
N ASP A 101 -8.81 8.35 -11.18
CA ASP A 101 -8.61 7.45 -12.33
C ASP A 101 -7.21 7.56 -12.96
N ASP A 102 -6.57 8.73 -12.85
CA ASP A 102 -5.17 8.95 -13.25
C ASP A 102 -4.15 8.47 -12.19
N GLY A 103 -4.66 7.99 -11.06
CA GLY A 103 -3.90 7.53 -9.91
C GLY A 103 -3.30 8.66 -9.07
N THR A 104 -3.83 9.88 -9.15
CA THR A 104 -3.56 10.99 -8.22
C THR A 104 -4.15 10.65 -6.85
N VAL A 105 -3.36 10.85 -5.79
CA VAL A 105 -3.74 10.55 -4.41
C VAL A 105 -4.07 11.85 -3.66
N THR A 106 -5.27 11.95 -3.10
CA THR A 106 -5.69 13.05 -2.21
C THR A 106 -5.97 12.51 -0.81
N ILE A 107 -5.62 13.29 0.21
CA ILE A 107 -5.89 12.99 1.62
C ILE A 107 -6.83 14.06 2.17
N GLU A 108 -8.04 13.68 2.57
CA GLU A 108 -9.04 14.58 3.15
C GLU A 108 -9.42 14.14 4.57
N ASN A 109 -9.56 15.10 5.48
CA ASN A 109 -10.03 14.81 6.84
C ASN A 109 -11.56 14.71 6.93
N ASP A 110 -12.27 15.34 5.98
CA ASP A 110 -13.74 15.32 5.93
C ASP A 110 -14.19 14.41 4.79
N ILE A 111 -14.85 13.30 5.14
CA ILE A 111 -15.39 12.35 4.17
C ILE A 111 -16.37 13.00 3.19
N LYS A 112 -17.09 14.07 3.59
CA LYS A 112 -18.05 14.76 2.72
C LYS A 112 -17.37 15.32 1.47
N LYS A 113 -16.16 15.87 1.61
CA LYS A 113 -15.39 16.38 0.47
C LYS A 113 -14.99 15.32 -0.55
N ILE A 114 -14.92 14.05 -0.15
CA ILE A 114 -14.69 12.94 -1.06
C ILE A 114 -16.01 12.49 -1.69
N ILE A 115 -17.07 12.37 -0.89
CA ILE A 115 -18.40 11.99 -1.38
C ILE A 115 -18.89 12.97 -2.44
N ASP A 116 -18.66 14.27 -2.27
CA ASP A 116 -19.05 15.32 -3.21
C ASP A 116 -18.30 15.25 -4.57
N LYS A 117 -17.33 14.34 -4.73
CA LYS A 117 -16.62 14.09 -5.99
C LYS A 117 -17.28 13.01 -6.87
N PHE A 118 -18.31 12.33 -6.38
CA PHE A 118 -19.08 11.28 -7.09
C PHE A 118 -20.46 11.78 -7.48
#